data_AF-A0A2X3EZI5-F1
#
_entry.id   AF-A0A2X3EZI5-F1
#
_cell.length_a   1.000
_cell.length_b   1.000
_cell.length_c   1.000
_cell.angle_alpha   90.00
_cell.angle_beta   90.00
_cell.angle_gamma   90.00
#
_symmetry.space_group_name_H-M   'P 1'
#
loop_
_entity.id
_entity.type
_entity.pdbx_description
1 polymer ?
#
loop_
_entity_poly.entity_id
_entity_poly.type
_entity_poly.pdbx_seq_one_letter_code
_entity_poly.pdbx_strand_id
1 'polypeptide(L)' 'MRAIMIIWKRSIACWAVAAGQPVGFILTEPLDDALFIVEVAVHQAWQQQGIGRMLLERVIESARRWATRR' A
#
# COMPACT_ATOMS: atom_id res chain seq x y z
N MET A 1 18.05 -1.69 -8.99
CA MET A 1 16.75 -1.38 -9.62
C MET A 1 16.30 -0.01 -9.11
N ARG A 2 16.23 1.01 -9.96
CA ARG A 2 15.66 2.31 -9.60
C ARG A 2 14.30 2.40 -10.28
N ALA A 3 13.23 2.09 -9.56
CA ALA A 3 11.88 2.39 -10.02
C ALA A 3 11.69 3.90 -9.85
N ILE A 4 11.60 4.63 -10.96
CA ILE A 4 11.10 6.01 -10.94
C ILE A 4 9.59 5.88 -10.77
N MET A 5 9.13 6.02 -9.52
CA MET A 5 7.71 6.06 -9.19
C MET A 5 7.21 7.47 -9.49
N ILE A 6 6.43 7.64 -10.55
CA ILE A 6 5.73 8.90 -10.82
C ILE A 6 4.55 8.95 -9.86
N ILE A 7 4.74 9.55 -8.69
CA ILE A 7 3.67 9.73 -7.69
C ILE A 7 2.76 10.84 -8.18
N TRP A 8 1.55 10.48 -8.64
CA TRP A 8 0.48 11.45 -8.91
C TRP A 8 0.06 12.12 -7.60
N LYS A 9 -0.35 13.40 -7.63
CA LYS A 9 -0.54 14.27 -6.44
C LYS A 9 -1.55 13.76 -5.38
N ARG A 10 -2.24 12.63 -5.58
CA ARG A 10 -3.31 12.12 -4.70
C ARG A 10 -3.03 10.74 -4.10
N SER A 11 -1.84 10.18 -4.30
CA SER A 11 -1.51 8.84 -3.80
C SER A 11 -1.19 8.85 -2.30
N ILE A 12 -1.60 7.79 -1.61
CA ILE A 12 -1.26 7.50 -0.21
C ILE A 12 -0.48 6.19 -0.18
N ALA A 13 0.70 6.20 0.43
CA ALA A 13 1.53 5.02 0.63
C ALA A 13 1.45 4.51 2.08
N CYS A 14 1.30 3.20 2.24
CA CYS A 14 1.53 2.51 3.50
C CYS A 14 2.80 1.65 3.39
N TRP A 15 3.62 1.66 4.45
CA TRP A 15 4.90 0.96 4.50
C TRP A 15 4.84 -0.18 5.52
N ALA A 16 5.40 -1.32 5.16
CA ALA A 16 5.76 -2.37 6.11
C ALA A 16 7.22 -2.14 6.53
N VAL A 17 7.47 -2.03 7.83
CA VAL A 17 8.81 -1.82 8.40
C VAL A 17 9.17 -3.02 9.26
N ALA A 18 10.34 -3.60 9.01
CA ALA A 18 10.90 -4.66 9.83
C ALA A 18 12.39 -4.38 10.07
N ALA A 19 12.87 -4.63 11.28
CA ALA A 19 14.25 -4.31 11.70
C ALA A 19 14.68 -2.87 11.35
N GLY A 20 13.77 -1.90 11.46
CA GLY A 20 14.05 -0.48 11.19
C GLY A 20 14.17 -0.08 9.73
N GLN A 21 13.88 -0.98 8.77
CA GLN A 21 13.92 -0.69 7.34
C GLN A 21 12.59 -0.99 6.64
N PRO A 22 12.22 -0.26 5.57
CA PRO A 22 11.09 -0.60 4.73
C PRO A 22 11.33 -1.93 4.02
N VAL A 23 10.41 -2.87 4.19
CA VAL A 23 10.47 -4.21 3.57
C VAL A 23 9.32 -4.45 2.61
N GLY A 24 8.36 -3.53 2.54
CA GLY A 24 7.30 -3.54 1.54
C GLY A 24 6.48 -2.26 1.61
N PHE A 25 5.68 -2.04 0.58
CA PHE A 25 4.74 -0.93 0.54
C PHE A 25 3.50 -1.28 -0.28
N ILE A 26 2.45 -0.50 -0.07
CA ILE A 26 1.27 -0.45 -0.92
C ILE A 26 0.92 1.01 -1.19
N LEU A 27 0.77 1.35 -2.47
CA LEU A 27 0.39 2.68 -2.93
C LEU A 27 -1.05 2.64 -3.41
N THR A 28 -1.87 3.56 -2.93
CA THR A 28 -3.27 3.67 -3.33
C THR A 28 -3.63 5.07 -3.76
N GLU A 29 -4.59 5.19 -4.67
CA GLU A 29 -5.19 6.46 -5.09
C GLU A 29 -6.71 6.38 -4.99
N PRO A 30 -7.41 7.48 -4.66
CA PRO A 30 -8.86 7.53 -4.77
C PRO A 30 -9.28 7.33 -6.23
N LEU A 31 -10.24 6.44 -6.46
CA LEU A 31 -10.90 6.25 -7.75
C LEU A 31 -12.40 6.15 -7.50
N ASP A 32 -13.13 7.22 -7.81
CA ASP A 32 -14.58 7.37 -7.58
C ASP A 32 -15.03 7.03 -6.15
N ASP A 33 -15.65 5.87 -5.95
CA ASP A 33 -16.12 5.32 -4.67
C ASP A 33 -15.19 4.27 -4.05
N ALA A 34 -14.02 4.07 -4.64
CA ALA A 34 -13.03 3.10 -4.23
C ALA A 34 -11.64 3.69 -3.97
N LEU A 35 -10.75 2.85 -3.43
CA LEU A 35 -9.32 3.07 -3.43
C LEU A 35 -8.69 2.12 -4.46
N PHE A 36 -8.10 2.68 -5.50
CA PHE A 36 -7.33 1.93 -6.50
C PHE A 36 -5.94 1.63 -5.96
N ILE A 37 -5.50 0.38 -6.03
CA ILE A 37 -4.12 0.00 -5.70
C ILE A 37 -3.26 0.23 -6.93
N VAL A 38 -2.36 1.22 -6.85
CA VAL A 38 -1.42 1.55 -7.91
C VAL A 38 -0.31 0.53 -7.97
N GLU A 39 0.27 0.19 -6.82
CA GLU A 39 1.37 -0.76 -6.72
C GLU A 39 1.43 -1.40 -5.34
N VAL A 40 1.85 -2.66 -5.29
CA VAL A 40 2.20 -3.37 -4.07
C VAL A 40 3.49 -4.13 -4.30
N ALA A 41 4.45 -3.96 -3.41
CA ALA A 41 5.72 -4.67 -3.49
C ALA A 41 6.20 -5.08 -2.09
N VAL A 42 6.80 -6.27 -2.02
CA VAL A 42 7.49 -6.77 -0.83
C VAL A 42 8.89 -7.19 -1.25
N HIS A 43 9.89 -6.73 -0.50
CA HIS A 43 11.28 -7.09 -0.70
C HIS A 43 11.42 -8.62 -0.70
N GLN A 44 12.16 -9.19 -1.67
CA GLN A 44 12.19 -10.63 -1.92
C GLN A 44 12.53 -11.48 -0.69
N ALA A 45 13.53 -11.06 0.10
CA ALA A 45 13.92 -11.75 1.35
C ALA A 45 12.82 -11.79 2.44
N TRP A 46 11.78 -10.97 2.30
CA TRP A 46 10.67 -10.82 3.24
C TRP A 46 9.34 -11.33 2.68
N GLN A 47 9.36 -11.92 1.48
CA GLN A 47 8.18 -12.56 0.90
C GLN A 47 7.83 -13.87 1.61
N GLN A 48 6.63 -14.40 1.35
CA GLN A 48 6.10 -15.63 1.97
C GLN A 48 5.93 -15.57 3.51
N GLN A 49 5.98 -14.37 4.10
CA GLN A 49 5.77 -14.13 5.54
C GLN A 49 4.45 -13.39 5.84
N GLY A 50 3.53 -13.32 4.88
CA GLY A 50 2.23 -12.66 5.05
C GLY A 50 2.25 -11.12 4.97
N ILE A 51 3.39 -10.48 4.71
CA ILE A 51 3.51 -9.01 4.66
C ILE A 51 2.59 -8.38 3.61
N GLY A 52 2.48 -8.97 2.41
CA GLY A 52 1.58 -8.47 1.38
C GLY A 52 0.12 -8.49 1.81
N ARG A 53 -0.29 -9.55 2.54
CA ARG A 53 -1.63 -9.65 3.12
C ARG A 53 -1.86 -8.57 4.18
N MET A 54 -0.90 -8.36 5.08
CA MET A 54 -0.98 -7.30 6.10
C MET A 54 -1.15 -5.90 5.46
N LEU A 55 -0.41 -5.62 4.39
CA LEU A 55 -0.54 -4.37 3.63
C LEU A 55 -1.94 -4.21 3.01
N LEU A 56 -2.48 -5.28 2.41
CA LEU A 56 -3.83 -5.28 1.85
C LEU A 56 -4.91 -5.09 2.93
N GLU A 57 -4.80 -5.77 4.07
CA GLU A 57 -5.73 -5.63 5.19
C GLU A 57 -5.80 -4.17 5.68
N ARG A 58 -4.64 -3.49 5.75
CA ARG A 58 -4.58 -2.07 6.10
C ARG A 58 -5.26 -1.15 5.09
N VAL A 59 -5.13 -1.44 3.80
CA VAL A 59 -5.81 -0.69 2.74
C VAL A 59 -7.32 -0.97 2.76
N ILE A 60 -7.75 -2.22 2.96
CA ILE A 60 -9.16 -2.59 3.08
C ILE A 60 -9.82 -1.85 4.26
N GLU A 61 -9.15 -1.82 5.41
CA GLU A 61 -9.62 -1.08 6.57
C GLU A 61 -9.77 0.43 6.26
N SER A 62 -8.83 0.98 5.49
CA SER A 62 -8.87 2.38 5.07
C SER A 62 -9.99 2.66 4.07
N ALA A 63 -10.22 1.77 3.10
CA ALA A 63 -11.32 1.86 2.14
C ALA A 63 -12.68 1.81 2.84
N ARG A 64 -12.85 0.93 3.83
CA ARG A 64 -14.07 0.84 4.65
C ARG A 64 -14.38 2.15 5.37
N ARG A 65 -13.37 2.77 6.00
CA ARG A 65 -13.51 4.10 6.64
C ARG A 65 -13.81 5.20 5.64
N TRP A 66 -13.27 5.10 4.44
CA TRP A 66 -13.47 6.09 3.39
C TRP A 66 -14.91 6.05 2.86
N ALA A 67 -15.49 4.86 2.73
CA ALA A 67 -16.89 4.67 2.38
C ALA A 67 -17.87 5.22 3.44
N THR A 68 -17.48 5.24 4.72
CA THR A 68 -18.33 5.75 5.83
C THR A 68 -18.27 7.26 6.06
N ARG A 69 -17.36 7.99 5.38
CA ARG A 69 -17.19 9.45 5.52
C ARG A 69 -18.00 10.27 4.50
N ARG A 70 -18.88 9.63 3.73
CA ARG A 70 -19.81 10.28 2.81
C ARG A 70 -21.23 10.28 3.36
#